data_AF-A0A662NUU5-F1
#
_entry.id   AF-A0A662NUU5-F1
#
_cell.length_a   1.000
_cell.length_b   1.000
_cell.length_c   1.000
_cell.angle_alpha   90.00
_cell.angle_beta   90.00
_cell.angle_gamma   90.00
#
_symmetry.space_group_name_H-M   'P 1'
#
loop_
_entity.id
_entity.type
_entity.pdbx_description
1 polymer ?
#
loop_
_entity_poly.entity_id
_entity_poly.type
_entity_poly.pdbx_seq_one_letter_code
_entity_poly.pdbx_strand_id
1 'polypeptide(L)'
;EGKISRIITVDAALKLEGEETGSVNEGVGVAMGGPGVQRWKIEKLAAEMGIPIDAIAIKMSEKEAISPMKKKIFDSIEEARESILRAIKRAPLGSRVIVVGVGNTCGIGNNKDYIKKIEDEIKEEEKKKSKEKGK
;
A
#
# COMPACT_ATOMS: atom_id res chain seq x y z
N GLU A 1 21.72 7.59 -17.50
CA GLU A 1 20.37 7.37 -16.93
C GLU A 1 20.13 5.88 -16.77
N GLY A 2 19.47 5.43 -15.69
CA GLY A 2 19.24 4.00 -15.44
C GLY A 2 17.93 3.51 -16.07
N LYS A 3 17.95 2.30 -16.66
CA LYS A 3 16.74 1.62 -17.17
C LYS A 3 15.81 1.27 -16.00
N ILE A 4 14.50 1.44 -16.18
CA ILE A 4 13.51 0.94 -15.23
C ILE A 4 13.53 -0.59 -15.27
N SER A 5 13.78 -1.22 -14.13
CA SER A 5 13.95 -2.68 -14.03
C SER A 5 12.80 -3.37 -13.30
N ARG A 6 11.96 -2.61 -12.59
CA ARG A 6 10.87 -3.15 -11.77
C ARG A 6 9.84 -2.06 -11.44
N ILE A 7 8.59 -2.47 -11.33
CA ILE A 7 7.49 -1.66 -10.82
C ILE A 7 6.95 -2.34 -9.56
N ILE A 8 6.68 -1.56 -8.52
CA ILE A 8 6.07 -2.02 -7.28
C ILE A 8 4.80 -1.22 -7.09
N THR A 9 3.66 -1.90 -6.97
CA THR A 9 2.36 -1.29 -6.72
C THR A 9 1.94 -1.56 -5.28
N VAL A 10 1.44 -0.54 -4.60
CA VAL A 10 0.98 -0.61 -3.21
C VAL A 10 -0.46 -0.12 -3.18
N ASP A 11 -1.38 -0.98 -2.71
CA ASP A 11 -2.81 -0.63 -2.60
C ASP A 11 -3.44 -1.24 -1.34
N ALA A 12 -4.57 -0.65 -0.97
CA ALA A 12 -5.51 -1.24 -0.05
C ALA A 12 -6.30 -2.35 -0.75
N ALA A 13 -6.44 -3.52 -0.14
CA ALA A 13 -7.23 -4.62 -0.72
C ALA A 13 -8.23 -5.19 0.28
N LEU A 14 -9.35 -5.69 -0.25
CA LEU A 14 -10.34 -6.38 0.56
C LEU A 14 -9.71 -7.63 1.21
N LYS A 15 -9.90 -7.74 2.52
CA LYS A 15 -9.51 -8.89 3.31
C LYS A 15 -10.54 -10.02 3.14
N LEU A 16 -10.06 -11.26 3.09
CA LEU A 16 -10.89 -12.45 3.19
C LEU A 16 -11.31 -12.70 4.65
N GLU A 17 -12.22 -13.64 4.87
CA GLU A 17 -12.77 -13.97 6.18
C GLU A 17 -11.69 -14.41 7.17
N GLY A 18 -10.70 -15.17 6.69
CA GLY A 18 -9.57 -15.65 7.47
C GLY A 18 -8.39 -14.66 7.59
N GLU A 19 -8.44 -13.54 6.88
CA GLU A 19 -7.35 -12.54 6.92
C GLU A 19 -7.58 -11.51 8.03
N GLU A 20 -6.49 -11.18 8.73
CA GLU A 20 -6.51 -10.11 9.72
C GLU A 20 -6.49 -8.72 9.06
N THR A 21 -7.18 -7.77 9.67
CA THR A 21 -7.03 -6.36 9.30
C THR A 21 -5.58 -5.92 9.50
N GLY A 22 -4.99 -5.31 8.47
CA GLY A 22 -3.62 -4.83 8.46
C GLY A 22 -2.61 -5.87 7.99
N SER A 23 -3.00 -7.10 7.63
CA SER A 23 -2.04 -8.04 7.07
C SER A 23 -1.50 -7.54 5.73
N VAL A 24 -0.22 -7.76 5.47
CA VAL A 24 0.44 -7.37 4.22
C VAL A 24 0.67 -8.61 3.37
N ASN A 25 0.10 -8.61 2.17
CA ASN A 25 0.27 -9.70 1.22
C ASN A 25 1.12 -9.22 0.04
N GLU A 26 2.09 -10.04 -0.36
CA GLU A 26 2.90 -9.82 -1.56
C GLU A 26 2.37 -10.67 -2.73
N GLY A 27 2.43 -10.12 -3.95
CA GLY A 27 1.98 -10.77 -5.17
C GLY A 27 2.64 -10.21 -6.42
N VAL A 28 2.13 -10.60 -7.58
CA VAL A 28 2.59 -10.16 -8.90
C VAL A 28 1.48 -9.46 -9.67
N GLY A 29 1.85 -8.54 -10.56
CA GLY A 29 0.90 -7.71 -11.30
C GLY A 29 0.57 -6.41 -10.58
N VAL A 30 -0.47 -5.71 -11.04
CA VAL A 30 -0.87 -4.41 -10.48
C VAL A 30 -1.99 -4.61 -9.46
N ALA A 31 -1.73 -4.21 -8.22
CA ALA A 31 -2.75 -4.11 -7.18
C ALA A 31 -3.62 -2.87 -7.46
N MET A 32 -4.81 -3.07 -8.04
CA MET A 32 -5.77 -2.01 -8.31
C MET A 32 -7.19 -2.58 -8.42
N GLY A 33 -8.14 -1.94 -7.74
CA GLY A 33 -9.57 -2.23 -7.86
C GLY A 33 -10.21 -1.76 -9.18
N GLY A 34 -11.49 -2.07 -9.36
CA GLY A 34 -12.31 -1.58 -10.47
C GLY A 34 -12.34 -2.49 -11.73
N PRO A 35 -12.86 -1.99 -12.86
CA PRO A 35 -13.20 -2.79 -14.05
C PRO A 35 -12.01 -3.38 -14.83
N GLY A 36 -10.77 -3.18 -14.37
CA GLY A 36 -9.58 -3.87 -14.90
C GLY A 36 -8.96 -3.31 -16.20
N VAL A 37 -9.61 -2.38 -16.90
CA VAL A 37 -9.08 -1.80 -18.16
C VAL A 37 -7.73 -1.10 -17.94
N GLN A 38 -7.61 -0.31 -16.87
CA GLN A 38 -6.36 0.38 -16.55
C GLN A 38 -5.26 -0.62 -16.12
N ARG A 39 -5.63 -1.63 -15.32
CA ARG A 39 -4.72 -2.71 -14.89
C ARG A 39 -4.10 -3.39 -16.11
N TRP A 40 -4.95 -3.81 -17.05
CA TRP A 40 -4.53 -4.47 -18.27
C TRP A 40 -3.59 -3.61 -19.11
N LYS A 41 -3.87 -2.30 -19.26
CA LYS A 41 -2.99 -1.39 -20.02
C LYS A 41 -1.60 -1.30 -19.41
N ILE A 42 -1.51 -1.18 -18.08
CA ILE A 42 -0.23 -1.09 -17.36
C ILE A 42 0.54 -2.42 -17.49
N GLU A 43 -0.12 -3.55 -17.21
CA GLU A 43 0.49 -4.87 -17.27
C GLU A 43 0.95 -5.22 -18.67
N LYS A 44 0.15 -4.90 -19.71
CA LYS A 44 0.52 -5.12 -21.10
C LYS A 44 1.77 -4.33 -21.49
N LEU A 45 1.81 -3.04 -21.18
CA LEU A 45 2.96 -2.19 -21.50
C LEU A 45 4.22 -2.67 -20.77
N ALA A 46 4.10 -2.98 -19.48
CA ALA A 46 5.23 -3.50 -18.70
C ALA A 46 5.73 -4.84 -19.24
N ALA A 47 4.84 -5.74 -19.65
CA ALA A 47 5.19 -7.00 -20.27
C ALA A 47 5.91 -6.80 -21.61
N GLU A 48 5.43 -5.91 -22.48
CA GLU A 48 6.10 -5.54 -23.74
C GLU A 48 7.51 -4.98 -23.51
N MET A 49 7.74 -4.28 -22.40
CA MET A 49 9.04 -3.74 -21.99
C MET A 49 9.92 -4.72 -21.20
N GLY A 50 9.39 -5.91 -20.85
CA GLY A 50 10.07 -6.90 -20.01
C GLY A 50 10.30 -6.44 -18.56
N ILE A 51 9.42 -5.59 -18.04
CA ILE A 51 9.52 -5.04 -16.67
C ILE A 51 8.58 -5.83 -15.74
N PRO A 52 9.10 -6.55 -14.74
CA PRO A 52 8.27 -7.22 -13.74
C PRO A 52 7.53 -6.22 -12.85
N ILE A 53 6.31 -6.59 -12.47
CA ILE A 53 5.47 -5.82 -11.55
C ILE A 53 5.20 -6.66 -10.30
N ASP A 54 5.53 -6.10 -9.14
CA ASP A 54 5.16 -6.63 -7.84
C ASP A 54 3.94 -5.88 -7.27
N ALA A 55 3.08 -6.61 -6.58
CA ALA A 55 1.92 -6.10 -5.86
C ALA A 55 2.13 -6.26 -4.35
N ILE A 56 1.86 -5.20 -3.60
CA ILE A 56 1.80 -5.21 -2.14
C ILE A 56 0.41 -4.72 -1.74
N ALA A 57 -0.32 -5.58 -1.03
CA ALA A 57 -1.70 -5.33 -0.66
C ALA A 57 -1.84 -5.28 0.87
N ILE A 58 -2.34 -4.16 1.40
CA ILE A 58 -2.68 -4.03 2.82
C ILE A 58 -4.15 -4.39 3.00
N LYS A 59 -4.41 -5.45 3.79
CA LYS A 59 -5.74 -6.04 3.93
C LYS A 59 -6.64 -5.25 4.87
N MET A 60 -7.83 -4.90 4.40
CA MET A 60 -8.88 -4.27 5.19
C MET A 60 -10.27 -4.71 4.73
N SER A 61 -11.29 -4.52 5.58
CA SER A 61 -12.69 -4.71 5.24
C SER A 61 -13.28 -3.47 4.54
N GLU A 62 -14.41 -3.62 3.85
CA GLU A 62 -15.12 -2.49 3.23
C GLU A 62 -15.51 -1.41 4.24
N LYS A 63 -15.95 -1.83 5.43
CA LYS A 63 -16.27 -0.90 6.52
C LYS A 63 -15.06 -0.09 6.97
N GLU A 64 -13.87 -0.70 6.99
CA GLU A 64 -12.62 -0.01 7.31
C GLU A 64 -12.19 0.96 6.21
N ALA A 65 -12.49 0.67 4.95
CA ALA A 65 -12.17 1.56 3.83
C ALA A 65 -12.95 2.88 3.83
N ILE A 66 -14.14 2.92 4.47
CA ILE A 66 -15.01 4.11 4.54
C ILE A 66 -15.06 4.75 5.94
N SER A 67 -14.29 4.25 6.90
CA SER A 67 -14.24 4.77 8.27
C SER A 67 -12.84 5.27 8.61
N PRO A 68 -12.67 6.01 9.74
CA PRO A 68 -11.33 6.41 10.17
C PRO A 68 -10.40 5.21 10.29
N MET A 69 -9.16 5.39 9.82
CA MET A 69 -8.16 4.32 9.73
C MET A 69 -7.94 3.68 11.10
N LYS A 70 -8.04 2.35 11.15
CA LYS A 70 -7.74 1.60 12.38
C LYS A 70 -6.24 1.55 12.60
N LYS A 71 -5.83 1.58 13.87
CA LYS A 71 -4.43 1.42 14.27
C LYS A 71 -3.75 0.18 13.70
N LYS A 72 -4.46 -0.97 13.63
CA LYS A 72 -3.95 -2.18 12.97
C LYS A 72 -3.50 -1.94 11.51
N ILE A 73 -4.19 -1.09 10.76
CA ILE A 73 -3.82 -0.74 9.37
C ILE A 73 -2.63 0.22 9.35
N PHE A 74 -2.56 1.14 10.32
CA PHE A 74 -1.42 2.04 10.46
C PHE A 74 -0.14 1.29 10.85
N ASP A 75 -0.24 0.37 11.81
CA ASP A 75 0.88 -0.42 12.32
C ASP A 75 1.48 -1.35 11.24
N SER A 76 0.73 -1.67 10.17
CA SER A 76 1.23 -2.46 9.04
C SER A 76 2.23 -1.71 8.15
N ILE A 77 2.49 -0.43 8.43
CA ILE A 77 3.42 0.40 7.64
C ILE A 77 4.84 -0.19 7.63
N GLU A 78 5.29 -0.77 8.75
CA GLU A 78 6.64 -1.33 8.84
C GLU A 78 6.75 -2.59 7.99
N GLU A 79 5.76 -3.49 8.07
CA GLU A 79 5.72 -4.70 7.25
C GLU A 79 5.63 -4.36 5.75
N ALA A 80 4.77 -3.40 5.38
CA ALA A 80 4.67 -2.92 4.00
C ALA A 80 5.98 -2.30 3.50
N ARG A 81 6.65 -1.50 4.34
CA ARG A 81 7.97 -0.93 4.05
C ARG A 81 9.01 -2.04 3.83
N GLU A 82 9.04 -3.06 4.68
CA GLU A 82 9.94 -4.19 4.51
C GLU A 82 9.66 -4.97 3.22
N SER A 83 8.41 -5.21 2.87
CA SER A 83 8.00 -5.81 1.59
C SER A 83 8.52 -5.00 0.40
N ILE A 84 8.36 -3.67 0.43
CA ILE A 84 8.89 -2.77 -0.61
C ILE A 84 10.42 -2.90 -0.70
N LEU A 85 11.12 -2.89 0.44
CA LEU A 85 12.58 -3.02 0.47
C LEU A 85 13.04 -4.38 -0.06
N ARG A 86 12.34 -5.48 0.26
CA ARG A 86 12.61 -6.81 -0.30
C ARG A 86 12.41 -6.81 -1.82
N ALA A 87 11.36 -6.16 -2.32
CA ALA A 87 11.10 -6.03 -3.75
C ALA A 87 12.18 -5.20 -4.47
N ILE A 88 12.62 -4.08 -3.89
CA ILE A 88 13.70 -3.24 -4.42
C ILE A 88 15.01 -4.03 -4.49
N LYS A 89 15.34 -4.85 -3.48
CA LYS A 89 16.56 -5.67 -3.46
C LYS A 89 16.63 -6.71 -4.60
N ARG A 90 15.50 -7.07 -5.23
CA ARG A 90 15.48 -7.94 -6.41
C ARG A 90 15.87 -7.22 -7.70
N ALA A 91 15.97 -5.89 -7.69
CA ALA A 91 16.39 -5.11 -8.85
C ALA A 91 17.92 -5.08 -8.98
N PRO A 92 18.48 -5.10 -10.21
CA PRO A 92 19.91 -4.95 -10.41
C PRO A 92 20.46 -3.63 -9.86
N LEU A 93 21.67 -3.65 -9.29
CA LEU A 93 22.32 -2.44 -8.80
C LEU A 93 22.49 -1.41 -9.93
N GLY A 94 22.22 -0.14 -9.64
CA GLY A 94 22.28 0.95 -10.64
C GLY A 94 21.06 1.06 -11.56
N SER A 95 20.08 0.16 -11.45
CA SER A 95 18.79 0.28 -12.14
C SER A 95 17.80 1.17 -11.38
N ARG A 96 16.71 1.57 -12.06
CA ARG A 96 15.62 2.35 -11.44
C ARG A 96 14.44 1.46 -11.11
N VAL A 97 13.86 1.65 -9.93
CA VAL A 97 12.62 0.99 -9.51
C VAL A 97 11.55 2.06 -9.36
N ILE A 98 10.35 1.79 -9.88
CA ILE A 98 9.18 2.65 -9.68
C ILE A 98 8.35 2.08 -8.56
N VAL A 99 8.03 2.89 -7.55
CA VAL A 99 7.06 2.56 -6.50
C VAL A 99 5.84 3.44 -6.71
N VAL A 100 4.67 2.82 -6.83
CA VAL A 100 3.39 3.51 -7.10
C VAL A 100 2.41 3.14 -6.00
N GLY A 101 1.92 4.17 -5.28
CA GLY A 101 0.72 4.04 -4.47
C GLY A 101 -0.51 4.19 -5.35
N VAL A 102 -1.44 3.24 -5.27
CA VAL A 102 -2.67 3.24 -6.06
C VAL A 102 -3.81 3.89 -5.25
N GLY A 103 -4.80 4.46 -5.94
CA GLY A 103 -6.00 5.05 -5.33
C GLY A 103 -5.79 6.46 -4.77
N ASN A 104 -6.46 6.75 -3.65
CA ASN A 104 -6.50 8.09 -3.02
C ASN A 104 -5.14 8.56 -2.49
N THR A 105 -4.16 7.65 -2.42
CA THR A 105 -2.76 7.89 -2.03
C THR A 105 -2.09 8.99 -2.86
N CYS A 106 -2.56 9.25 -4.09
CA CYS A 106 -2.05 10.34 -4.92
C CYS A 106 -2.43 11.75 -4.43
N GLY A 107 -3.47 11.86 -3.58
CA GLY A 107 -4.00 13.14 -3.07
C GLY A 107 -3.48 13.56 -1.69
N ILE A 108 -2.65 12.73 -1.05
CA ILE A 108 -2.07 13.01 0.27
C ILE A 108 -0.70 13.66 0.15
N GLY A 109 -0.38 14.58 1.06
CA GLY A 109 0.88 15.31 1.06
C GLY A 109 2.06 14.37 1.31
N ASN A 110 2.97 14.25 0.33
CA ASN A 110 4.20 13.45 0.49
C ASN A 110 5.30 14.25 1.22
N ASN A 111 5.00 14.74 2.42
CA ASN A 111 5.96 15.47 3.25
C ASN A 111 5.89 15.02 4.72
N LYS A 112 6.98 15.24 5.45
CA LYS A 112 7.13 14.77 6.84
C LYS A 112 6.07 15.33 7.78
N ASP A 113 5.68 16.59 7.58
CA ASP A 113 4.72 17.27 8.45
C ASP A 113 3.32 16.68 8.29
N TYR A 114 2.92 16.36 7.05
CA TYR A 114 1.65 15.72 6.75
C TYR A 114 1.58 14.31 7.35
N ILE A 115 2.64 13.51 7.22
CA ILE A 115 2.71 12.19 7.84
C ILE A 115 2.58 12.29 9.36
N LYS A 116 3.36 13.19 9.99
CA LYS A 116 3.33 13.39 11.44
C LYS A 116 1.94 13.78 11.94
N LYS A 117 1.25 14.67 11.22
CA LYS A 117 -0.14 15.04 11.52
C LYS A 117 -1.07 13.83 11.52
N ILE A 118 -0.97 12.95 10.53
CA ILE A 118 -1.77 11.73 10.46
C ILE A 118 -1.46 10.80 11.64
N GLU A 119 -0.19 10.63 12.02
CA GLU A 119 0.17 9.81 13.18
C GLU A 119 -0.48 10.33 14.48
N ASP A 120 -0.49 11.64 14.65
CA ASP A 120 -1.06 12.28 15.84
C ASP A 120 -2.59 12.14 15.88
N GLU A 121 -3.27 12.33 14.75
CA GLU A 121 -4.73 12.12 14.62
C GLU A 121 -5.13 10.67 14.96
N ILE A 122 -4.38 9.68 14.46
CA ILE A 122 -4.62 8.26 14.76
C ILE A 122 -4.43 7.97 16.25
N LYS A 123 -3.35 8.49 16.87
CA LYS A 123 -3.10 8.35 18.31
C LYS A 123 -4.21 8.98 19.16
N GLU A 124 -4.76 10.12 18.75
CA GLU A 124 -5.86 10.78 19.45
C GLU A 124 -7.16 9.99 19.38
N GLU A 125 -7.51 9.44 18.21
CA GLU A 125 -8.69 8.60 18.07
C GLU A 125 -8.63 7.35 18.94
N GLU A 126 -7.46 6.71 19.05
CA GLU A 126 -7.30 5.55 19.94
C GLU A 126 -7.50 5.91 21.40
N LYS A 127 -7.00 7.07 21.84
CA LYS A 127 -7.21 7.58 23.20
C LYS A 127 -8.68 7.84 23.49
N LYS A 128 -9.46 8.29 22.51
CA LYS A 128 -10.92 8.49 22.65
C LYS A 128 -11.65 7.14 22.78
N LYS A 129 -11.36 6.20 21.87
CA LYS A 129 -11.97 4.85 21.86
C LYS A 129 -11.67 4.03 23.14
N SER A 130 -10.47 4.17 23.70
CA SER A 130 -10.09 3.51 24.96
C SER A 130 -10.79 4.09 26.18
N LYS A 131 -10.98 5.41 26.23
CA LYS A 131 -11.76 6.08 27.29
C LYS A 131 -13.26 5.74 27.25
N GLU A 132 -13.83 5.53 26.06
CA GLU A 132 -15.23 5.13 25.92
C GLU A 132 -15.48 3.66 26.29
N LYS A 133 -14.53 2.75 26.02
CA LYS A 133 -14.63 1.33 26.41
C LYS A 133 -14.39 1.07 27.91
N GLY A 134 -13.80 2.02 28.62
CA GLY A 134 -13.56 1.95 30.06
C GLY A 134 -14.67 2.57 30.91
N LYS A 135 -15.76 3.04 30.29
CA LYS A 135 -17.02 3.44 30.92
C LYS A 135 -18.08 2.38 30.67
#